data_AF-A0A959XK09-F1
#
_entry.id   AF-A0A959XK09-F1
#
_cell.length_a   1.000
_cell.length_b   1.000
_cell.length_c   1.000
_cell.angle_alpha   90.00
_cell.angle_beta   90.00
_cell.angle_gamma   90.00
#
_symmetry.space_group_name_H-M   'P 1'
#
loop_
_entity.id
_entity.type
_entity.pdbx_description
1 polymer ?
#
loop_
_entity_poly.entity_id
_entity_poly.type
_entity_poly.pdbx_seq_one_letter_code
_entity_poly.pdbx_strand_id
1 'polypeptide(L)' 'LLLYTDGLVETPRREIGLGIDRMLGQSERLLRGTFEGGADRLVEALGSDNDDRALVLVHRRP' A
#
# COMPACT_ATOMS: atom_id res chain seq x y z
N LEU A 1 -3.22 7.33 8.30
CA LEU A 1 -2.96 8.05 7.04
C LEU A 1 -1.93 7.26 6.25
N LEU A 2 -2.17 7.08 4.95
CA LEU A 2 -1.24 6.45 4.01
C LEU A 2 -0.91 7.47 2.93
N LEU A 3 0.38 7.69 2.66
CA LEU A 3 0.88 8.42 1.50
C LEU A 3 1.72 7.45 0.67
N TYR A 4 1.54 7.44 -0.64
CA TYR A 4 2.12 6.43 -1.52
C TYR A 4 2.52 7.04 -2.86
N THR A 5 3.52 6.45 -3.52
CA THR A 5 3.80 6.72 -4.95
C THR A 5 2.82 5.96 -5.83
N ASP A 6 2.56 6.48 -7.04
CA ASP A 6 1.77 5.83 -8.08
C ASP A 6 2.24 4.40 -8.38
N GLY A 7 3.55 4.13 -8.34
CA GLY A 7 4.12 2.79 -8.49
C GLY A 7 3.58 1.71 -7.53
N LEU A 8 2.90 2.08 -6.42
CA LEU A 8 2.22 1.12 -5.53
C LEU A 8 0.83 0.68 -6.02
N VAL A 9 0.17 1.49 -6.85
CA VAL A 9 -1.19 1.24 -7.34
C VAL A 9 -1.25 1.03 -8.85
N GLU A 10 -0.30 1.60 -9.60
CA GLU A 10 -0.26 1.51 -11.04
C GLU A 10 0.23 0.13 -11.50
N THR A 11 -0.46 -0.45 -12.47
CA THR A 11 0.03 -1.63 -13.20
C THR A 11 -0.23 -1.44 -14.68
N PRO A 12 0.67 -1.93 -15.57
CA PRO A 12 0.46 -1.79 -17.00
C PRO A 12 -0.89 -2.39 -17.40
N ARG A 13 -1.76 -1.58 -18.02
CA ARG A 13 -3.09 -1.95 -18.55
C ARG A 13 -4.21 -2.12 -17.51
N ARG A 14 -4.03 -1.70 -16.26
CA ARG A 14 -5.11 -1.69 -15.25
C ARG A 14 -5.52 -0.27 -14.89
N GLU A 15 -6.80 -0.10 -14.57
CA GLU A 15 -7.31 1.17 -14.06
C GLU A 15 -6.76 1.44 -12.65
N ILE A 16 -6.37 2.68 -12.40
CA ILE A 16 -5.83 3.15 -11.11
C ILE A 16 -6.79 2.81 -9.95
N GLY A 17 -8.11 2.90 -10.18
CA GLY A 17 -9.13 2.58 -9.17
C GLY A 17 -9.00 1.15 -8.63
N LEU A 18 -8.75 0.17 -9.50
CA LEU A 18 -8.55 -1.22 -9.09
C LEU A 18 -7.28 -1.40 -8.26
N GLY A 19 -6.23 -0.63 -8.58
CA GLY A 19 -5.00 -0.58 -7.80
C GLY A 19 -5.22 -0.05 -6.38
N ILE A 20 -6.00 1.03 -6.27
CA ILE A 20 -6.41 1.61 -4.99
C ILE A 20 -7.25 0.62 -4.17
N ASP A 21 -8.25 -0.04 -4.79
CA ASP A 21 -9.09 -1.03 -4.11
C ASP A 21 -8.27 -2.19 -3.56
N ARG A 22 -7.32 -2.71 -4.36
CA ARG A 22 -6.38 -3.75 -3.91
C ARG A 22 -5.56 -3.26 -2.72
N MET A 23 -5.01 -2.05 -2.79
CA MET A 23 -4.20 -1.47 -1.70
C MET A 23 -4.99 -1.32 -0.41
N LEU A 24 -6.24 -0.84 -0.49
CA LEU A 24 -7.12 -0.73 0.67
C LEU A 24 -7.38 -2.11 1.29
N GLY A 25 -7.71 -3.11 0.47
CA GLY A 25 -7.91 -4.49 0.94
C GLY A 25 -6.66 -5.11 1.59
N GLN A 26 -5.46 -4.84 1.06
CA GLN A 26 -4.21 -5.28 1.71
C GLN A 26 -3.99 -4.56 3.04
N SER A 27 -4.26 -3.25 3.08
CA SER A 27 -4.13 -2.43 4.28
C SER A 27 -5.04 -2.94 5.41
N GLU A 28 -6.31 -3.21 5.10
CA GLU A 28 -7.27 -3.77 6.06
C GLU A 28 -6.85 -5.14 6.60
N ARG A 29 -6.24 -5.98 5.76
CA ARG A 29 -5.80 -7.32 6.15
C ARG A 29 -4.52 -7.28 6.98
N LEU A 30 -3.52 -6.51 6.54
CA LEU A 30 -2.16 -6.52 7.10
C LEU A 30 -1.99 -5.60 8.31
N LEU A 31 -2.74 -4.51 8.39
CA LEU A 31 -2.69 -3.58 9.52
C LEU A 31 -3.65 -3.95 10.65
N ARG A 32 -4.40 -5.05 10.50
CA ARG A 32 -5.23 -5.60 11.58
C ARG A 32 -4.32 -6.06 12.73
N GLY A 33 -4.49 -5.45 13.89
CA GLY A 33 -3.76 -5.78 15.12
C GLY A 33 -2.58 -4.83 15.39
N THR A 34 -1.54 -4.85 14.56
CA THR A 34 -0.36 -3.99 14.74
C THR A 34 0.02 -3.20 13.50
N PHE A 35 0.36 -1.93 13.72
CA PHE A 35 0.92 -1.02 12.72
C PHE A 35 2.44 -1.12 12.62
N GLU A 36 3.11 -1.79 13.56
CA GLU A 36 4.55 -2.00 13.52
C GLU A 36 4.95 -2.85 12.31
N GLY A 37 5.99 -2.43 11.59
CA GLY A 37 6.38 -3.02 10.31
C GLY A 37 5.27 -3.01 9.24
N GLY A 38 4.21 -2.21 9.43
CA GLY A 38 3.06 -2.18 8.52
C GLY A 38 3.40 -1.61 7.15
N ALA A 39 4.31 -0.62 7.10
CA ALA A 39 4.75 -0.02 5.85
C ALA A 39 5.49 -1.04 4.98
N ASP A 40 6.47 -1.74 5.52
CA ASP A 40 7.28 -2.73 4.80
C ASP A 40 6.39 -3.85 4.23
N ARG A 41 5.52 -4.42 5.08
CA ARG A 41 4.56 -5.47 4.67
C ARG A 41 3.63 -5.01 3.55
N LEU A 42 3.24 -3.74 3.54
CA LEU A 42 2.40 -3.19 2.49
C LEU A 42 3.17 -2.97 1.20
N VAL A 43 4.39 -2.43 1.26
CA VAL A 43 5.25 -2.25 0.07
C VAL A 43 5.58 -3.60 -0.58
N GLU A 44 5.86 -4.63 0.21
CA GLU A 44 6.09 -5.99 -0.30
C GLU A 44 4.84 -6.61 -0.96
N ALA A 45 3.65 -6.35 -0.41
CA ALA A 45 2.40 -6.90 -0.93
C ALA A 45 1.84 -6.15 -2.17
N LEU A 46 2.37 -4.96 -2.47
CA LEU A 46 1.81 -4.00 -3.42
C LEU A 46 2.81 -3.55 -4.49
N GLY A 47 2.25 -2.95 -5.56
CA GLY A 47 2.98 -2.46 -6.71
C GLY A 47 3.35 -3.53 -7.76
N SER A 48 4.04 -3.08 -8.79
CA SER A 48 4.66 -3.92 -9.83
C SER A 48 6.18 -3.92 -9.66
N ASP A 49 6.86 -4.98 -10.11
CA ASP A 49 8.32 -5.10 -9.97
C ASP A 49 9.11 -4.04 -10.78
N ASN A 50 8.45 -3.31 -11.67
CA ASN A 50 9.10 -2.45 -12.66
C ASN A 50 9.11 -0.95 -12.31
N ASP A 51 8.54 -0.53 -11.17
CA ASP A 51 8.41 0.90 -10.83
C ASP A 51 8.87 1.22 -9.40
N ASP A 52 9.20 2.50 -9.16
CA ASP A 52 9.65 2.97 -7.85
C ASP A 52 8.49 3.01 -6.84
N ARG A 53 8.68 2.32 -5.71
CA ARG A 53 7.64 2.13 -4.68
C ARG A 53 8.06 2.77 -3.37
N ALA A 54 7.23 3.68 -2.87
CA ALA A 54 7.41 4.25 -1.54
C ALA A 54 6.08 4.43 -0.82
N LEU A 55 6.08 4.16 0.49
CA LEU A 55 4.91 4.26 1.36
C LEU A 55 5.29 4.96 2.67
N VAL A 56 4.46 5.91 3.10
CA VAL A 56 4.51 6.48 4.44
C VAL A 56 3.22 6.12 5.17
N LEU A 57 3.37 5.43 6.30
CA LEU A 57 2.26 5.02 7.15
C LEU A 57 2.31 5.81 8.46
N VAL A 58 1.29 6.64 8.69
CA VAL A 58 1.12 7.38 9.95
C VAL A 58 -0.08 6.82 10.71
N HIS A 59 0.18 6.34 11.92
CA HIS A 59 -0.82 5.86 12.85
C HIS A 59 -0.81 6.73 14.12
N ARG A 60 -1.98 7.27 14.48
CA ARG A 60 -2.16 7.99 15.75
C ARG A 60 -2.50 6.97 16.82
N ARG A 61 -1.61 6.82 17.81
CA ARG A 61 -1.90 6.06 19.04
C ARG A 61 -2.84 6.89 19.94
N PRO A 62 -3.74 6.24 20.68
CA PRO A 62 -4.54 6.91 21.70
C PRO A 62 -3.66 7.55 22.79
#